data_AF-A0A7X9YFU4-F1
#
_entry.id   AF-A0A7X9YFU4-F1
#
_cell.length_a   1.000
_cell.length_b   1.000
_cell.length_c   1.000
_cell.angle_alpha   90.00
_cell.angle_beta   90.00
_cell.angle_gamma   90.00
#
_symmetry.space_group_name_H-M   'P 1'
#
loop_
_entity.id
_entity.type
_entity.pdbx_description
1 polymer ?
#
loop_
_entity_poly.entity_id
_entity_poly.type
_entity_poly.pdbx_seq_one_letter_code
_entity_poly.pdbx_strand_id
1 'polypeptide(L)'
;MFKTKLRVVFVFFVLLIASALIANHFTGRVFNCHDPIGEVKRIYNSLSSQVTTEPLATKQLKNVSSATLQNASVPADNHLSQANNTRCVDVSLGKVKYKRNGDIFTWTDSDGVPHFSDKKPDFAVATYDTGFIEPLDYFDLSLNTPNLPSSFNQELRIKLNTVFKVYGQIIGVHALKKVKLNLTVLPTRRAYEAAIKQRSADPTNTAGMYFHASNSAFIHYDNAHSAMRTAVHEAVHAINKAVLGYTPRWFNEGFAEYFELTKNNMQTAIVEPNSSWTKNNNITKSVFSIDLLVGLDDSWKKGDTSKLYASSWAAIYFLMDTQAGRSLLNNIMLAEQEFLCNKLSEKQLKTMMYKQFPNLNREYSQRLKKPLKAHIF
;
A
#
# COMPACT_ATOMS: atom_id res chain seq x y z
N MET A 1 -50.55 14.66 -19.94
CA MET A 1 -50.52 13.34 -19.28
C MET A 1 -50.09 12.28 -20.30
N PHE A 2 -48.80 11.95 -20.38
CA PHE A 2 -48.29 11.03 -21.42
C PHE A 2 -48.87 9.61 -21.26
N LYS A 3 -49.35 9.02 -22.37
CA LYS A 3 -49.94 7.67 -22.43
C LYS A 3 -49.01 6.65 -21.77
N THR A 4 -49.55 5.76 -20.95
CA THR A 4 -48.82 4.83 -20.06
C THR A 4 -47.71 4.04 -20.75
N LYS A 5 -47.91 3.66 -22.02
CA LYS A 5 -46.89 2.98 -22.85
C LYS A 5 -45.65 3.85 -23.13
N LEU A 6 -45.82 5.16 -23.33
CA LEU A 6 -44.71 6.08 -23.59
C LEU A 6 -43.87 6.31 -22.34
N ARG A 7 -44.49 6.28 -21.15
CA ARG A 7 -43.76 6.36 -19.87
C ARG A 7 -42.86 5.14 -19.65
N VAL A 8 -43.34 3.94 -19.96
CA VAL A 8 -42.54 2.71 -19.85
C VAL A 8 -41.33 2.75 -20.79
N VAL A 9 -41.53 3.17 -22.04
CA VAL A 9 -40.44 3.32 -23.00
C VAL A 9 -39.44 4.39 -22.54
N PHE A 10 -39.92 5.54 -22.06
CA PHE A 10 -39.05 6.59 -21.54
C PHE A 10 -38.20 6.11 -20.34
N VAL A 11 -38.82 5.42 -19.37
CA VAL A 11 -38.11 4.87 -18.20
C VAL A 11 -37.08 3.82 -18.64
N PHE A 12 -37.40 2.99 -19.63
CA PHE A 12 -36.45 2.00 -20.16
C PHE A 12 -35.20 2.68 -20.73
N PHE A 13 -35.34 3.73 -21.55
CA PHE A 13 -34.21 4.47 -22.08
C PHE A 13 -33.40 5.18 -20.99
N VAL A 14 -34.06 5.77 -19.99
CA VAL A 14 -33.38 6.40 -18.85
C VAL A 14 -32.56 5.38 -18.06
N LEU A 15 -33.11 4.20 -17.77
CA LEU A 15 -32.39 3.13 -17.07
C LEU A 15 -31.23 2.58 -17.89
N LEU A 16 -31.37 2.50 -19.22
CA LEU A 16 -30.31 2.04 -20.11
C LEU A 16 -29.15 3.04 -20.15
N ILE A 17 -29.45 4.34 -20.22
CA ILE A 17 -28.44 5.42 -20.14
C ILE A 17 -27.78 5.43 -18.75
N ALA A 18 -28.54 5.32 -17.67
CA ALA A 18 -28.01 5.25 -16.31
C ALA A 18 -27.07 4.05 -16.12
N SER A 19 -27.44 2.88 -16.64
CA SER A 19 -26.61 1.67 -16.58
C SER A 19 -25.30 1.85 -17.36
N ALA A 20 -25.34 2.51 -18.52
CA ALA A 20 -24.14 2.82 -19.30
C ALA A 20 -23.20 3.81 -18.59
N LEU A 21 -23.75 4.84 -17.94
CA LEU A 21 -22.98 5.81 -17.15
C LEU A 21 -22.35 5.16 -15.92
N ILE A 22 -23.08 4.28 -15.23
CA ILE A 22 -22.58 3.50 -14.09
C ILE A 22 -21.45 2.56 -14.53
N ALA A 23 -21.61 1.85 -15.64
CA ALA A 23 -20.56 0.99 -16.19
C ALA A 23 -19.30 1.80 -16.58
N ASN A 24 -19.49 3.01 -17.13
CA ASN A 24 -18.38 3.91 -17.47
C ASN A 24 -17.65 4.43 -16.21
N HIS A 25 -18.38 4.71 -15.13
CA HIS A 25 -17.81 5.09 -13.84
C HIS A 25 -16.96 3.96 -13.24
N PHE A 26 -17.45 2.72 -13.25
CA PHE A 26 -16.71 1.56 -12.74
C PHE A 26 -15.48 1.17 -13.59
N THR A 27 -15.39 1.64 -14.84
CA THR A 27 -14.20 1.44 -15.69
C THR A 27 -13.19 2.59 -15.60
N GLY A 28 -13.40 3.55 -14.68
CA GLY A 28 -12.47 4.64 -14.39
C GLY A 28 -12.41 5.73 -15.46
N ARG A 29 -13.44 5.84 -16.31
CA ARG A 29 -13.49 6.83 -17.40
C ARG A 29 -14.46 7.96 -17.06
N VAL A 30 -14.05 9.21 -17.31
CA VAL A 30 -14.89 10.41 -17.14
C VAL A 30 -15.71 10.60 -18.41
N PHE A 31 -17.04 10.69 -18.29
CA PHE A 31 -17.94 10.94 -19.41
C PHE A 31 -17.87 12.43 -19.78
N ASN A 32 -17.48 12.76 -21.01
CA ASN A 32 -17.41 14.14 -21.46
C ASN A 32 -18.78 14.62 -21.97
N CYS A 33 -19.47 15.44 -21.17
CA CYS A 33 -20.80 15.96 -21.53
C CYS A 33 -20.80 16.95 -22.71
N HIS A 34 -19.64 17.38 -23.22
CA HIS A 34 -19.56 18.29 -24.37
C HIS A 34 -19.68 17.56 -25.73
N ASP A 35 -19.51 16.22 -25.77
CA ASP A 35 -19.76 15.42 -26.99
C ASP A 35 -20.37 14.05 -26.65
N PRO A 36 -21.66 14.02 -26.26
CA PRO A 36 -22.32 12.79 -25.86
C PRO A 36 -22.50 11.80 -27.04
N ILE A 37 -22.60 12.30 -28.27
CA ILE A 37 -22.77 11.45 -29.47
C ILE A 37 -21.43 10.78 -29.84
N GLY A 38 -20.32 11.51 -29.77
CA GLY A 38 -18.98 10.97 -30.00
C GLY A 38 -18.60 9.89 -28.99
N GLU A 39 -18.92 10.07 -27.70
CA GLU A 39 -18.65 9.05 -26.68
C GLU A 39 -19.49 7.78 -26.85
N VAL A 40 -20.79 7.91 -27.19
CA VAL A 40 -21.62 6.72 -27.48
C VAL A 40 -21.08 5.95 -28.70
N LYS A 41 -20.67 6.66 -29.76
CA LYS A 41 -20.05 6.03 -30.94
C LYS A 41 -18.73 5.34 -30.59
N ARG A 42 -17.94 5.90 -29.69
CA ARG A 42 -16.67 5.34 -29.24
C ARG A 42 -16.86 4.09 -28.38
N ILE A 43 -17.85 4.09 -27.49
CA ILE A 43 -18.26 2.93 -26.69
C ILE A 43 -18.75 1.81 -27.62
N TYR A 44 -19.63 2.11 -28.56
CA TYR A 44 -20.15 1.15 -29.55
C TYR A 44 -19.02 0.53 -30.39
N ASN A 45 -18.12 1.35 -30.92
CA ASN A 45 -16.97 0.86 -31.68
C ASN A 45 -16.04 -0.02 -30.84
N SER A 46 -15.85 0.30 -29.56
CA SER A 46 -15.02 -0.54 -28.68
C SER A 46 -15.66 -1.91 -28.39
N LEU A 47 -16.99 -1.98 -28.36
CA LEU A 47 -17.75 -3.21 -28.15
C LEU A 47 -17.86 -4.05 -29.44
N SER A 48 -17.87 -3.40 -30.62
CA SER A 48 -17.94 -4.09 -31.92
C SER A 48 -16.58 -4.55 -32.45
N SER A 49 -15.47 -4.00 -31.95
CA SER A 49 -14.10 -4.32 -32.42
C SER A 49 -13.54 -5.66 -31.93
N GLN A 50 -14.28 -6.48 -31.18
CA GLN A 50 -13.81 -7.78 -30.68
C GLN A 50 -14.21 -8.99 -31.55
N VAL A 51 -14.77 -8.77 -32.73
CA VAL A 51 -15.05 -9.86 -33.68
C VAL A 51 -14.56 -9.47 -35.06
N THR A 52 -13.29 -9.74 -35.34
CA THR A 52 -12.78 -9.83 -36.72
C THR A 52 -11.61 -10.80 -36.76
N THR A 53 -11.94 -12.05 -37.09
CA THR A 53 -11.03 -13.01 -37.71
C THR A 53 -10.78 -12.60 -39.15
N GLU A 54 -9.53 -12.37 -39.55
CA GLU A 54 -9.11 -12.33 -40.96
C GLU A 54 -7.56 -12.32 -41.08
N PRO A 55 -6.95 -12.62 -42.25
CA PRO A 55 -6.77 -13.94 -42.86
C PRO A 55 -5.28 -14.30 -43.07
N LEU A 56 -5.02 -15.57 -43.45
CA LEU A 56 -3.70 -16.06 -43.87
C LEU A 56 -3.28 -15.38 -45.20
N ALA A 57 -2.17 -14.63 -45.19
CA ALA A 57 -1.47 -14.23 -46.40
C ALA A 57 0.06 -14.25 -46.19
N THR A 58 0.69 -15.10 -46.98
CA THR A 58 2.10 -15.48 -47.06
C THR A 58 2.97 -14.36 -47.65
N LYS A 59 4.07 -13.97 -47.00
CA LYS A 59 5.38 -13.69 -47.65
C LYS A 59 6.54 -13.44 -46.65
N GLN A 60 7.44 -14.42 -46.67
CA GLN A 60 8.90 -14.46 -46.41
C GLN A 60 9.50 -14.01 -45.06
N LEU A 61 10.09 -15.01 -44.39
CA LEU A 61 10.98 -14.90 -43.23
C LEU A 61 12.29 -14.17 -43.55
N LYS A 62 12.59 -13.14 -42.76
CA LYS A 62 13.96 -12.88 -42.31
C LYS A 62 14.04 -13.25 -40.83
N ASN A 63 14.89 -14.22 -40.52
CA ASN A 63 15.16 -14.70 -39.18
C ASN A 63 15.66 -13.55 -38.28
N VAL A 64 14.80 -13.14 -37.35
CA VAL A 64 15.24 -12.55 -36.08
C VAL A 64 14.48 -13.30 -35.00
N SER A 65 15.23 -14.00 -34.16
CA SER A 65 14.76 -14.82 -33.05
C SER A 65 13.75 -14.06 -32.20
N SER A 66 12.58 -14.68 -32.02
CA SER A 66 11.48 -14.23 -31.17
C SER A 66 11.98 -13.98 -29.74
N ALA A 67 12.15 -12.71 -29.37
CA ALA A 67 12.22 -12.31 -27.98
C ALA A 67 10.82 -12.50 -27.37
N THR A 68 10.64 -13.58 -26.63
CA THR A 68 9.47 -13.82 -25.80
C THR A 68 9.33 -12.66 -24.81
N LEU A 69 8.19 -11.96 -24.85
CA LEU A 69 7.73 -11.07 -23.77
C LEU A 69 7.50 -11.92 -22.52
N GLN A 70 8.58 -12.16 -21.77
CA GLN A 70 8.52 -12.66 -20.42
C GLN A 70 8.09 -11.49 -19.52
N ASN A 71 6.87 -11.54 -19.02
CA ASN A 71 6.47 -10.81 -17.81
C ASN A 71 7.40 -11.28 -16.68
N ALA A 72 8.48 -10.55 -16.45
CA ALA A 72 9.42 -10.84 -15.38
C ALA A 72 8.71 -10.71 -14.03
N SER A 73 8.46 -11.85 -13.39
CA SER A 73 8.16 -11.92 -11.97
C SER A 73 9.37 -11.38 -11.21
N VAL A 74 9.22 -10.23 -10.56
CA VAL A 74 10.23 -9.72 -9.62
C VAL A 74 10.28 -10.72 -8.44
N PRO A 75 11.42 -11.39 -8.20
CA PRO A 75 11.57 -12.28 -7.05
C PRO A 75 11.48 -11.47 -5.75
N ALA A 76 10.82 -12.03 -4.75
CA ALA A 76 10.57 -11.39 -3.46
C ALA A 76 11.82 -11.34 -2.54
N ASP A 77 12.94 -11.95 -2.94
CA ASP A 77 14.22 -11.95 -2.21
C ASP A 77 15.17 -10.84 -2.66
N ASN A 78 14.65 -9.63 -2.84
CA ASN A 78 15.46 -8.47 -3.20
C ASN A 78 15.59 -7.48 -2.02
N HIS A 79 15.80 -7.91 -0.77
CA HIS A 79 16.11 -6.99 0.34
C HIS A 79 16.98 -7.67 1.42
N LEU A 80 18.10 -7.04 1.78
CA LEU A 80 18.94 -7.42 2.91
C LEU A 80 18.62 -6.48 4.08
N SER A 81 18.39 -7.08 5.24
CA SER A 81 17.93 -6.36 6.43
C SER A 81 18.86 -5.26 6.91
N GLN A 82 18.23 -4.20 7.40
CA GLN A 82 18.63 -3.26 8.45
C GLN A 82 20.07 -3.43 9.00
N ALA A 83 20.95 -2.48 8.67
CA ALA A 83 22.25 -2.34 9.31
C ALA A 83 22.09 -1.82 10.76
N ASN A 84 22.12 -2.73 11.73
CA ASN A 84 21.64 -2.51 13.11
C ASN A 84 22.71 -2.07 14.12
N ASN A 85 23.66 -1.22 13.71
CA ASN A 85 24.81 -0.88 14.56
C ASN A 85 24.74 0.53 15.18
N THR A 86 23.58 0.91 15.75
CA THR A 86 23.41 2.26 16.33
C THR A 86 22.72 2.31 17.69
N ARG A 87 23.06 3.36 18.44
CA ARG A 87 22.36 3.79 19.65
C ARG A 87 20.87 3.96 19.35
N CYS A 88 20.01 3.37 20.17
CA CYS A 88 18.58 3.59 20.08
C CYS A 88 18.27 5.06 20.40
N VAL A 89 17.55 5.71 19.49
CA VAL A 89 17.11 7.10 19.60
C VAL A 89 15.70 7.21 19.05
N ASP A 90 14.86 8.04 19.66
CA ASP A 90 13.58 8.43 19.08
C ASP A 90 13.84 9.26 17.81
N VAL A 91 13.41 8.74 16.66
CA VAL A 91 13.57 9.39 15.35
C VAL A 91 12.29 10.11 14.88
N SER A 92 11.26 10.15 15.71
CA SER A 92 10.04 10.88 15.41
C SER A 92 10.23 12.40 15.49
N LEU A 93 9.37 13.10 14.77
CA LEU A 93 9.26 14.57 14.80
C LEU A 93 8.23 15.03 15.86
N GLY A 94 7.89 14.15 16.81
CA GLY A 94 6.90 14.38 17.86
C GLY A 94 5.49 13.91 17.49
N LYS A 95 4.48 14.48 18.17
CA LYS A 95 3.07 14.12 17.96
C LYS A 95 2.60 14.54 16.57
N VAL A 96 1.74 13.73 15.97
CA VAL A 96 1.00 14.12 14.76
C VAL A 96 0.11 15.32 15.08
N LYS A 97 0.14 16.32 14.20
CA LYS A 97 -0.70 17.52 14.29
C LYS A 97 -1.68 17.53 13.15
N TYR A 98 -2.75 18.28 13.27
CA TYR A 98 -3.62 18.58 12.14
C TYR A 98 -2.88 19.47 11.13
N LYS A 99 -2.98 19.14 9.84
CA LYS A 99 -2.35 19.92 8.77
C LYS A 99 -3.38 20.90 8.22
N ARG A 100 -3.14 22.20 8.37
CA ARG A 100 -3.96 23.21 7.70
C ARG A 100 -3.45 23.37 6.27
N ASN A 101 -4.30 23.12 5.27
CA ASN A 101 -3.90 23.22 3.87
C ASN A 101 -4.78 24.24 3.15
N GLY A 102 -4.33 25.49 3.15
CA GLY A 102 -5.03 26.62 2.54
C GLY A 102 -6.42 26.87 3.13
N ASP A 103 -7.16 27.76 2.46
CA ASP A 103 -8.57 28.02 2.74
C ASP A 103 -9.40 27.27 1.68
N ILE A 104 -9.47 25.94 1.77
CA ILE A 104 -10.48 25.20 0.98
C ILE A 104 -11.82 25.43 1.67
N PHE A 105 -12.72 26.05 0.93
CA PHE A 105 -14.10 26.29 1.34
C PHE A 105 -14.88 25.00 1.23
N THR A 106 -15.54 24.63 2.30
CA THR A 106 -16.48 23.50 2.29
C THR A 106 -17.88 23.98 2.63
N TRP A 107 -18.86 23.40 1.96
CA TRP A 107 -20.26 23.66 2.23
C TRP A 107 -21.13 22.46 1.92
N THR A 108 -22.31 22.41 2.54
CA THR A 108 -23.36 21.46 2.19
C THR A 108 -24.44 22.19 1.40
N ASP A 109 -24.84 21.64 0.25
CA ASP A 109 -25.94 22.18 -0.54
C ASP A 109 -27.31 21.83 0.05
N SER A 110 -28.39 22.27 -0.61
CA SER A 110 -29.78 22.01 -0.18
C SER A 110 -30.17 20.54 -0.20
N ASP A 111 -29.43 19.70 -0.92
CA ASP A 111 -29.67 18.26 -1.04
C ASP A 111 -28.83 17.45 -0.03
N GLY A 112 -28.09 18.14 0.84
CA GLY A 112 -27.24 17.50 1.85
C GLY A 112 -25.90 17.03 1.30
N VAL A 113 -25.52 17.43 0.08
CA VAL A 113 -24.27 17.01 -0.57
C VAL A 113 -23.13 17.95 -0.15
N PRO A 114 -22.00 17.42 0.36
CA PRO A 114 -20.83 18.22 0.68
C PRO A 114 -20.02 18.58 -0.57
N HIS A 115 -19.59 19.83 -0.66
CA HIS A 115 -18.77 20.41 -1.73
C HIS A 115 -17.46 20.99 -1.17
N PHE A 116 -16.42 21.04 -2.01
CA PHE A 116 -15.09 21.55 -1.68
C PHE A 116 -14.57 22.42 -2.82
N SER A 117 -14.03 23.60 -2.52
CA SER A 117 -13.46 24.50 -3.52
C SER A 117 -12.31 25.31 -2.95
N ASP A 118 -11.29 25.57 -3.75
CA ASP A 118 -10.21 26.53 -3.45
C ASP A 118 -10.63 27.99 -3.70
N LYS A 119 -11.83 28.19 -4.25
CA LYS A 119 -12.47 29.50 -4.45
C LYS A 119 -13.77 29.59 -3.67
N LYS A 120 -13.98 30.74 -3.03
CA LYS A 120 -15.21 31.00 -2.27
C LYS A 120 -16.41 30.91 -3.23
N PRO A 121 -17.43 30.08 -2.93
CA PRO A 121 -18.63 30.05 -3.75
C PRO A 121 -19.31 31.42 -3.72
N ASP A 122 -19.85 31.83 -4.87
CA ASP A 122 -20.55 33.10 -5.07
C ASP A 122 -22.05 33.03 -4.74
N PHE A 123 -22.50 31.90 -4.20
CA PHE A 123 -23.89 31.64 -3.81
C PHE A 123 -24.02 31.37 -2.30
N ALA A 124 -25.25 31.48 -1.78
CA ALA A 124 -25.55 31.24 -0.38
C ALA A 124 -25.42 29.74 -0.03
N VAL A 125 -24.70 29.43 1.04
CA VAL A 125 -24.45 28.07 1.52
C VAL A 125 -25.00 27.87 2.93
N ALA A 126 -25.49 26.67 3.24
CA ALA A 126 -26.13 26.38 4.53
C ALA A 126 -25.14 26.36 5.70
N THR A 127 -23.91 25.91 5.44
CA THR A 127 -22.78 25.89 6.38
C THR A 127 -21.50 26.23 5.62
N TYR A 128 -20.61 26.98 6.26
CA TYR A 128 -19.36 27.43 5.65
C TYR A 128 -18.20 27.13 6.60
N ASP A 129 -17.31 26.23 6.18
CA ASP A 129 -16.03 26.00 6.85
C ASP A 129 -14.89 26.50 5.96
N THR A 130 -14.07 27.37 6.53
CA THR A 130 -12.91 28.02 5.87
C THR A 130 -11.60 27.32 6.20
N GLY A 131 -11.62 26.40 7.17
CA GLY A 131 -10.44 25.75 7.69
C GLY A 131 -10.40 24.30 7.25
N PHE A 132 -10.31 24.03 5.95
CA PHE A 132 -10.02 22.67 5.52
C PHE A 132 -8.69 22.21 6.13
N ILE A 133 -8.84 21.36 7.12
CA ILE A 133 -7.76 20.67 7.76
C ILE A 133 -7.58 19.40 6.93
N GLU A 134 -6.50 19.35 6.15
CA GLU A 134 -6.05 18.10 5.57
C GLU A 134 -5.84 17.10 6.73
N PRO A 135 -6.27 15.84 6.60
CA PRO A 135 -6.08 14.88 7.67
C PRO A 135 -4.59 14.82 8.03
N LEU A 136 -4.32 15.04 9.32
CA LEU A 136 -3.11 14.76 10.09
C LEU A 136 -1.76 14.82 9.32
N ASP A 137 -0.89 15.74 9.73
CA ASP A 137 0.50 15.89 9.30
C ASP A 137 1.38 14.72 9.77
N TYR A 138 1.27 13.59 9.07
CA TYR A 138 1.89 12.34 9.46
C TYR A 138 3.40 12.29 9.19
N PHE A 139 3.90 12.96 8.16
CA PHE A 139 5.30 12.81 7.77
C PHE A 139 5.87 13.98 6.95
N ASP A 140 7.18 14.19 7.12
CA ASP A 140 8.00 15.00 6.22
C ASP A 140 8.78 14.08 5.28
N LEU A 141 8.44 14.10 3.99
CA LEU A 141 9.09 13.29 2.96
C LEU A 141 10.13 14.11 2.19
N SER A 142 11.40 13.73 2.33
CA SER A 142 12.51 14.11 1.45
C SER A 142 12.75 12.96 0.46
N LEU A 143 12.57 13.24 -0.84
CA LEU A 143 12.75 12.28 -1.92
C LEU A 143 13.80 12.82 -2.90
N ASN A 144 14.98 12.21 -2.92
CA ASN A 144 16.12 12.65 -3.73
C ASN A 144 16.28 11.77 -4.98
N THR A 145 15.99 12.30 -6.17
CA THR A 145 16.03 11.50 -7.41
C THR A 145 16.20 12.37 -8.66
N PRO A 146 17.09 12.02 -9.61
CA PRO A 146 16.97 12.49 -10.99
C PRO A 146 16.05 11.54 -11.79
N ASN A 147 15.08 12.10 -12.53
CA ASN A 147 14.28 11.44 -13.57
C ASN A 147 13.17 10.45 -13.14
N LEU A 148 12.55 10.60 -11.96
CA LEU A 148 11.29 9.91 -11.68
C LEU A 148 10.13 10.47 -12.52
N PRO A 149 9.09 9.65 -12.84
CA PRO A 149 7.84 10.16 -13.36
C PRO A 149 7.26 11.23 -12.43
N SER A 150 6.63 12.26 -13.00
CA SER A 150 6.06 13.38 -12.23
C SER A 150 5.04 12.93 -11.17
N SER A 151 4.33 11.83 -11.43
CA SER A 151 3.33 11.27 -10.52
C SER A 151 3.91 10.48 -9.34
N PHE A 152 5.19 10.07 -9.37
CA PHE A 152 5.75 9.15 -8.38
C PHE A 152 5.69 9.72 -6.95
N ASN A 153 6.10 10.98 -6.75
CA ASN A 153 6.07 11.60 -5.42
C ASN A 153 4.64 11.66 -4.86
N GLN A 154 3.67 12.05 -5.70
CA GLN A 154 2.27 12.13 -5.30
C GLN A 154 1.70 10.74 -4.96
N GLU A 155 1.95 9.75 -5.79
CA GLU A 155 1.51 8.37 -5.56
C GLU A 155 2.13 7.79 -4.28
N LEU A 156 3.43 8.01 -4.06
CA LEU A 156 4.11 7.60 -2.84
C LEU A 156 3.48 8.27 -1.62
N ARG A 157 3.24 9.58 -1.65
CA ARG A 157 2.57 10.30 -0.55
C ARG A 157 1.19 9.74 -0.26
N ILE A 158 0.40 9.41 -1.29
CA ILE A 158 -0.93 8.81 -1.12
C ILE A 158 -0.81 7.45 -0.42
N LYS A 159 0.10 6.58 -0.88
CA LYS A 159 0.34 5.26 -0.27
C LYS A 159 0.81 5.37 1.18
N LEU A 160 1.73 6.28 1.47
CA LEU A 160 2.20 6.52 2.84
C LEU A 160 1.10 7.04 3.76
N ASN A 161 0.25 7.95 3.28
CA ASN A 161 -0.94 8.37 4.02
C ASN A 161 -1.86 7.18 4.33
N THR A 162 -2.02 6.24 3.40
CA THR A 162 -2.78 5.01 3.66
C THR A 162 -2.16 4.19 4.80
N VAL A 163 -0.83 4.02 4.84
CA VAL A 163 -0.14 3.34 5.95
C VAL A 163 -0.50 3.98 7.30
N PHE A 164 -0.40 5.31 7.40
CA PHE A 164 -0.73 6.04 8.63
C PHE A 164 -2.21 5.96 9.00
N LYS A 165 -3.14 5.99 8.03
CA LYS A 165 -4.57 5.79 8.28
C LYS A 165 -4.82 4.42 8.92
N VAL A 166 -4.23 3.36 8.35
CA VAL A 166 -4.36 1.99 8.89
C VAL A 166 -3.76 1.91 10.29
N TYR A 167 -2.59 2.52 10.52
CA TYR A 167 -1.99 2.57 11.86
C TYR A 167 -2.90 3.31 12.85
N GLY A 168 -3.45 4.46 12.47
CA GLY A 168 -4.37 5.23 13.28
C GLY A 168 -5.65 4.49 13.64
N GLN A 169 -6.16 3.63 12.74
CA GLN A 169 -7.31 2.76 13.04
C GLN A 169 -6.99 1.63 14.01
N ILE A 170 -5.72 1.20 14.09
CA ILE A 170 -5.30 0.12 15.00
C ILE A 170 -4.94 0.69 16.36
N ILE A 171 -4.02 1.65 16.45
CA ILE A 171 -3.49 2.17 17.72
C ILE A 171 -4.10 3.49 18.18
N GLY A 172 -4.98 4.09 17.38
CA GLY A 172 -5.53 5.41 17.64
C GLY A 172 -4.60 6.53 17.21
N VAL A 173 -5.17 7.64 16.77
CA VAL A 173 -4.45 8.83 16.29
C VAL A 173 -3.48 9.39 17.33
N HIS A 174 -3.86 9.33 18.61
CA HIS A 174 -3.04 9.87 19.72
C HIS A 174 -1.74 9.10 19.95
N ALA A 175 -1.68 7.84 19.52
CA ALA A 175 -0.49 7.00 19.59
C ALA A 175 0.41 7.15 18.35
N LEU A 176 -0.04 7.87 17.31
CA LEU A 176 0.79 8.14 16.15
C LEU A 176 1.84 9.21 16.43
N LYS A 177 2.95 9.11 15.71
CA LYS A 177 4.04 10.09 15.72
C LYS A 177 4.29 10.61 14.31
N LYS A 178 4.66 11.87 14.18
CA LYS A 178 5.09 12.45 12.91
C LYS A 178 6.45 11.87 12.53
N VAL A 179 6.65 11.46 11.28
CA VAL A 179 7.84 10.72 10.85
C VAL A 179 8.64 11.50 9.81
N LYS A 180 9.98 11.53 9.96
CA LYS A 180 10.87 12.01 8.90
C LYS A 180 11.22 10.84 7.97
N LEU A 181 10.90 10.97 6.69
CA LEU A 181 11.18 9.98 5.65
C LEU A 181 12.21 10.54 4.68
N ASN A 182 13.40 9.94 4.63
CA ASN A 182 14.46 10.33 3.70
C ASN A 182 14.73 9.18 2.73
N LEU A 183 14.23 9.30 1.51
CA LEU A 183 14.34 8.28 0.46
C LEU A 183 15.21 8.81 -0.68
N THR A 184 16.11 7.97 -1.19
CA THR A 184 16.91 8.25 -2.39
C THR A 184 16.70 7.13 -3.39
N VAL A 185 16.16 7.47 -4.56
CA VAL A 185 15.98 6.51 -5.66
C VAL A 185 17.12 6.71 -6.65
N LEU A 186 17.90 5.65 -6.85
CA LEU A 186 19.14 5.65 -7.61
C LEU A 186 18.88 5.06 -9.00
N PRO A 187 19.25 5.79 -10.07
CA PRO A 187 18.79 5.48 -11.44
C PRO A 187 19.43 4.24 -12.07
N THR A 188 20.49 3.70 -11.46
CA THR A 188 21.20 2.53 -11.98
C THR A 188 21.59 1.58 -10.87
N ARG A 189 21.68 0.29 -11.20
CA ARG A 189 22.16 -0.75 -10.30
C ARG A 189 23.52 -0.42 -9.69
N ARG A 190 24.44 0.10 -10.52
CA ARG A 190 25.79 0.49 -10.07
C ARG A 190 25.76 1.63 -9.04
N ALA A 191 24.93 2.65 -9.26
CA ALA A 191 24.79 3.76 -8.31
C ALA A 191 24.19 3.27 -6.98
N TYR A 192 23.20 2.40 -7.05
CA TYR A 192 22.64 1.72 -5.88
C TYR A 192 23.69 0.94 -5.10
N GLU A 193 24.38 -0.01 -5.74
CA GLU A 193 25.40 -0.82 -5.08
C GLU A 193 26.52 0.02 -4.46
N ALA A 194 26.95 1.08 -5.14
CA ALA A 194 27.96 1.99 -4.62
C ALA A 194 27.47 2.70 -3.34
N ALA A 195 26.23 3.18 -3.32
CA ALA A 195 25.64 3.83 -2.16
C ALA A 195 25.50 2.87 -0.97
N ILE A 196 25.12 1.61 -1.21
CA ILE A 196 25.02 0.58 -0.15
C ILE A 196 26.41 0.21 0.38
N LYS A 197 27.39 -0.05 -0.50
CA LYS A 197 28.77 -0.39 -0.11
C LYS A 197 29.45 0.73 0.68
N GLN A 198 29.20 2.00 0.32
CA GLN A 198 29.70 3.17 1.08
C GLN A 198 29.21 3.17 2.53
N ARG A 199 28.10 2.49 2.83
CA ARG A 199 27.51 2.35 4.16
C ARG A 199 27.84 0.99 4.81
N SER A 200 28.85 0.30 4.30
CA SER A 200 29.35 -0.99 4.82
C SER A 200 28.28 -2.09 4.86
N ALA A 201 27.32 -2.05 3.93
CA ALA A 201 26.32 -3.09 3.75
C ALA A 201 26.52 -3.83 2.43
N ASP A 202 25.96 -5.04 2.34
CA ASP A 202 25.99 -5.87 1.14
C ASP A 202 24.74 -5.56 0.27
N PRO A 203 24.90 -5.15 -1.00
CA PRO A 203 23.78 -4.92 -1.90
C PRO A 203 23.32 -6.17 -2.67
N THR A 204 23.93 -7.33 -2.42
CA THR A 204 23.67 -8.55 -3.19
C THR A 204 22.19 -8.95 -3.08
N ASN A 205 21.52 -9.09 -4.23
CA ASN A 205 20.09 -9.39 -4.30
C ASN A 205 19.25 -8.42 -3.44
N THR A 206 19.45 -7.12 -3.62
CA THR A 206 18.62 -6.09 -2.96
C THR A 206 18.14 -5.00 -3.91
N ALA A 207 16.87 -4.63 -3.85
CA ALA A 207 16.25 -3.53 -4.60
C ALA A 207 16.12 -2.28 -3.72
N GLY A 208 16.08 -2.44 -2.40
CA GLY A 208 16.03 -1.36 -1.42
C GLY A 208 16.90 -1.67 -0.21
N MET A 209 17.20 -0.67 0.61
CA MET A 209 17.71 -0.87 1.96
C MET A 209 17.50 0.38 2.82
N TYR A 210 16.87 0.21 3.97
CA TYR A 210 16.75 1.22 5.01
C TYR A 210 17.88 1.13 6.04
N PHE A 211 18.54 2.26 6.27
CA PHE A 211 19.60 2.42 7.25
C PHE A 211 19.06 3.13 8.49
N HIS A 212 18.94 2.38 9.59
CA HIS A 212 18.50 2.90 10.88
C HIS A 212 19.39 4.06 11.35
N ALA A 213 20.70 3.95 11.14
CA ALA A 213 21.68 4.91 11.62
C ALA A 213 21.46 6.33 11.09
N SER A 214 21.23 6.45 9.79
CA SER A 214 21.06 7.74 9.11
C SER A 214 19.61 8.11 8.90
N ASN A 215 18.67 7.23 9.29
CA ASN A 215 17.26 7.32 8.93
C ASN A 215 17.09 7.60 7.42
N SER A 216 17.71 6.77 6.58
CA SER A 216 17.70 6.95 5.13
C SER A 216 17.49 5.63 4.42
N ALA A 217 16.68 5.64 3.38
CA ALA A 217 16.46 4.51 2.50
C ALA A 217 17.03 4.78 1.11
N PHE A 218 17.64 3.77 0.52
CA PHE A 218 18.18 3.80 -0.84
C PHE A 218 17.45 2.74 -1.67
N ILE A 219 16.95 3.13 -2.84
CA ILE A 219 16.13 2.29 -3.70
C ILE A 219 16.76 2.25 -5.08
N HIS A 220 16.90 1.06 -5.67
CA HIS A 220 17.29 0.88 -7.06
C HIS A 220 16.08 1.13 -7.96
N TYR A 221 16.20 2.06 -8.91
CA TYR A 221 15.19 2.28 -9.93
C TYR A 221 15.30 1.24 -11.05
N ASP A 222 14.52 0.18 -10.95
CA ASP A 222 14.33 -0.77 -12.05
C ASP A 222 13.20 -0.29 -12.99
N ASN A 223 12.00 -0.12 -12.42
CA ASN A 223 10.84 0.49 -13.07
C ASN A 223 9.97 1.20 -12.03
N ALA A 224 9.08 2.08 -12.47
CA ALA A 224 8.25 2.90 -11.57
C ALA A 224 7.43 2.06 -10.56
N HIS A 225 6.86 0.94 -10.99
CA HIS A 225 6.04 0.10 -10.13
C HIS A 225 6.89 -0.64 -9.07
N SER A 226 8.01 -1.23 -9.48
CA SER A 226 8.94 -1.91 -8.57
C SER A 226 9.55 -0.92 -7.56
N ALA A 227 10.05 0.22 -8.05
CA ALA A 227 10.61 1.26 -7.20
C ALA A 227 9.57 1.85 -6.23
N MET A 228 8.30 1.96 -6.64
CA MET A 228 7.22 2.41 -5.76
C MET A 228 6.97 1.42 -4.62
N ARG A 229 6.87 0.12 -4.92
CA ARG A 229 6.69 -0.93 -3.91
C ARG A 229 7.84 -0.92 -2.90
N THR A 230 9.08 -0.90 -3.40
CA THR A 230 10.27 -0.83 -2.55
C THR A 230 10.30 0.47 -1.74
N ALA A 231 9.95 1.62 -2.32
CA ALA A 231 9.89 2.88 -1.58
C ALA A 231 8.87 2.82 -0.42
N VAL A 232 7.71 2.19 -0.61
CA VAL A 232 6.74 1.96 0.46
C VAL A 232 7.31 1.01 1.51
N HIS A 233 7.91 -0.10 1.11
CA HIS A 233 8.56 -1.08 2.00
C HIS A 233 9.58 -0.39 2.92
N GLU A 234 10.55 0.30 2.34
CA GLU A 234 11.61 0.97 3.09
C GLU A 234 11.09 2.13 3.96
N ALA A 235 10.05 2.84 3.50
CA ALA A 235 9.42 3.87 4.29
C ALA A 235 8.68 3.29 5.51
N VAL A 236 8.08 2.10 5.39
CA VAL A 236 7.43 1.42 6.52
C VAL A 236 8.46 1.06 7.60
N HIS A 237 9.69 0.67 7.27
CA HIS A 237 10.73 0.51 8.28
C HIS A 237 10.99 1.80 9.06
N ALA A 238 11.07 2.94 8.37
CA ALA A 238 11.23 4.25 9.01
C ALA A 238 10.01 4.63 9.87
N ILE A 239 8.80 4.34 9.38
CA ILE A 239 7.55 4.55 10.13
C ILE A 239 7.54 3.68 11.40
N ASN A 240 7.86 2.39 11.29
CA ASN A 240 7.91 1.48 12.42
C ASN A 240 8.92 1.96 13.47
N LYS A 241 10.12 2.32 13.03
CA LYS A 241 11.15 2.86 13.93
C LYS A 241 10.68 4.12 14.67
N ALA A 242 10.02 5.05 13.97
CA ALA A 242 9.59 6.31 14.55
C ALA A 242 8.35 6.16 15.43
N VAL A 243 7.36 5.39 14.99
CA VAL A 243 6.07 5.22 15.65
C VAL A 243 6.16 4.21 16.78
N LEU A 244 6.79 3.06 16.56
CA LEU A 244 6.80 1.91 17.47
C LEU A 244 8.12 1.74 18.22
N GLY A 245 9.23 2.21 17.66
CA GLY A 245 10.57 1.99 18.22
C GLY A 245 11.21 0.72 17.67
N TYR A 246 12.05 0.07 18.48
CA TYR A 246 12.68 -1.20 18.12
C TYR A 246 11.67 -2.33 18.24
N THR A 247 11.40 -3.01 17.13
CA THR A 247 10.43 -4.10 17.08
C THR A 247 11.10 -5.43 16.71
N PRO A 248 10.45 -6.58 17.00
CA PRO A 248 10.86 -7.89 16.51
C PRO A 248 10.96 -7.89 14.98
N ARG A 249 11.91 -8.64 14.44
CA ARG A 249 12.21 -8.57 13.01
C ARG A 249 11.05 -9.05 12.16
N TRP A 250 10.41 -10.16 12.52
CA TRP A 250 9.22 -10.64 11.80
C TRP A 250 8.09 -9.60 11.74
N PHE A 251 7.99 -8.77 12.78
CA PHE A 251 6.97 -7.75 12.87
C PHE A 251 7.32 -6.55 12.00
N ASN A 252 8.58 -6.09 12.04
CA ASN A 252 9.05 -4.99 11.21
C ASN A 252 8.97 -5.32 9.71
N GLU A 253 9.51 -6.48 9.31
CA GLU A 253 9.49 -6.95 7.92
C GLU A 253 8.07 -7.30 7.47
N GLY A 254 7.26 -7.92 8.35
CA GLY A 254 5.89 -8.28 8.03
C GLY A 254 5.01 -7.07 7.70
N PHE A 255 5.18 -5.95 8.41
CA PHE A 255 4.49 -4.72 8.09
C PHE A 255 4.98 -4.10 6.77
N ALA A 256 6.29 -4.09 6.54
CA ALA A 256 6.86 -3.55 5.32
C ALA A 256 6.34 -4.31 4.08
N GLU A 257 6.37 -5.64 4.13
CA GLU A 257 5.79 -6.54 3.14
C GLU A 257 4.28 -6.35 2.95
N TYR A 258 3.55 -6.17 4.06
CA TYR A 258 2.08 -6.06 4.02
C TYR A 258 1.62 -4.81 3.27
N PHE A 259 2.32 -3.68 3.42
CA PHE A 259 1.90 -2.41 2.82
C PHE A 259 2.41 -2.16 1.40
N GLU A 260 3.32 -2.97 0.84
CA GLU A 260 3.88 -2.74 -0.50
C GLU A 260 2.81 -2.55 -1.58
N LEU A 261 1.73 -3.32 -1.49
CA LEU A 261 0.62 -3.31 -2.43
C LEU A 261 -0.57 -2.48 -1.94
N THR A 262 -0.30 -1.50 -1.07
CA THR A 262 -1.34 -0.58 -0.65
C THR A 262 -1.78 0.32 -1.79
N LYS A 263 -3.08 0.56 -1.86
CA LYS A 263 -3.73 1.46 -2.79
C LYS A 263 -4.65 2.37 -1.99
N ASN A 264 -4.97 3.50 -2.59
CA ASN A 264 -6.00 4.38 -2.09
C ASN A 264 -7.04 4.54 -3.19
N ASN A 265 -8.31 4.47 -2.82
CA ASN A 265 -9.41 4.89 -3.67
C ASN A 265 -10.21 5.94 -2.91
N MET A 266 -9.99 7.22 -3.24
CA MET A 266 -10.56 8.36 -2.53
C MET A 266 -10.26 8.31 -1.02
N GLN A 267 -11.29 8.11 -0.18
CA GLN A 267 -11.11 8.05 1.27
C GLN A 267 -10.72 6.66 1.77
N THR A 268 -10.97 5.62 0.96
CA THR A 268 -10.80 4.22 1.33
C THR A 268 -9.34 3.78 1.20
N ALA A 269 -8.83 3.20 2.28
CA ALA A 269 -7.52 2.58 2.32
C ALA A 269 -7.65 1.09 1.94
N ILE A 270 -6.85 0.64 0.97
CA ILE A 270 -6.91 -0.75 0.48
C ILE A 270 -5.52 -1.36 0.59
N VAL A 271 -5.44 -2.58 1.13
CA VAL A 271 -4.20 -3.38 1.12
C VAL A 271 -4.48 -4.70 0.43
N GLU A 272 -3.83 -4.90 -0.72
CA GLU A 272 -3.98 -6.11 -1.52
C GLU A 272 -3.08 -7.23 -0.99
N PRO A 273 -3.50 -8.52 -1.09
CA PRO A 273 -2.60 -9.62 -0.81
C PRO A 273 -1.38 -9.60 -1.74
N ASN A 274 -0.19 -9.90 -1.20
CA ASN A 274 1.03 -9.95 -1.98
C ASN A 274 1.06 -11.20 -2.85
N SER A 275 0.76 -11.02 -4.14
CA SER A 275 0.65 -12.11 -5.11
C SER A 275 1.95 -12.88 -5.32
N SER A 276 3.11 -12.28 -4.99
CA SER A 276 4.40 -12.98 -5.00
C SER A 276 4.44 -14.14 -4.00
N TRP A 277 3.75 -14.01 -2.86
CA TRP A 277 3.67 -15.05 -1.82
C TRP A 277 2.51 -16.02 -2.03
N THR A 278 1.49 -15.62 -2.80
CA THR A 278 0.21 -16.35 -2.90
C THR A 278 0.01 -17.06 -4.23
N LYS A 279 0.97 -16.97 -5.16
CA LYS A 279 0.93 -17.68 -6.45
C LYS A 279 0.79 -19.19 -6.18
N ASN A 280 -0.30 -19.79 -6.68
CA ASN A 280 -0.72 -21.19 -6.49
C ASN A 280 -1.50 -21.52 -5.20
N ASN A 281 -2.06 -20.53 -4.48
CA ASN A 281 -3.01 -20.71 -3.37
C ASN A 281 -2.56 -21.64 -2.23
N ASN A 282 -1.26 -21.88 -2.05
CA ASN A 282 -0.76 -22.76 -0.99
C ASN A 282 0.41 -22.17 -0.20
N ILE A 283 0.23 -20.94 0.28
CA ILE A 283 1.17 -20.28 1.18
C ILE A 283 1.45 -21.11 2.44
N THR A 284 0.52 -21.98 2.86
CA THR A 284 0.67 -22.81 4.06
C THR A 284 1.85 -23.77 4.03
N LYS A 285 2.34 -24.18 2.85
CA LYS A 285 3.53 -25.02 2.72
C LYS A 285 4.84 -24.22 2.71
N SER A 286 4.75 -22.92 2.49
CA SER A 286 5.88 -22.01 2.30
C SER A 286 6.04 -20.99 3.42
N VAL A 287 5.37 -21.19 4.57
CA VAL A 287 5.52 -20.32 5.75
C VAL A 287 5.65 -21.11 7.05
N PHE A 288 6.27 -20.49 8.05
CA PHE A 288 6.30 -20.98 9.42
C PHE A 288 4.97 -20.69 10.13
N SER A 289 4.69 -21.48 11.17
CA SER A 289 3.68 -21.09 12.17
C SER A 289 4.12 -19.81 12.89
N ILE A 290 3.17 -18.98 13.32
CA ILE A 290 3.46 -17.74 14.06
C ILE A 290 4.30 -18.04 15.32
N ASP A 291 3.99 -19.10 16.07
CA ASP A 291 4.73 -19.45 17.29
C ASP A 291 6.24 -19.69 17.03
N LEU A 292 6.55 -20.39 15.95
CA LEU A 292 7.93 -20.61 15.51
C LEU A 292 8.56 -19.30 15.01
N LEU A 293 7.85 -18.54 14.18
CA LEU A 293 8.35 -17.30 13.58
C LEU A 293 8.82 -16.28 14.62
N VAL A 294 8.07 -16.13 15.72
CA VAL A 294 8.40 -15.19 16.81
C VAL A 294 9.73 -15.53 17.49
N GLY A 295 10.13 -16.81 17.51
CA GLY A 295 11.41 -17.26 18.09
C GLY A 295 12.60 -17.21 17.13
N LEU A 296 12.42 -16.81 15.86
CA LEU A 296 13.47 -16.90 14.84
C LEU A 296 14.27 -15.61 14.64
N ASP A 297 14.08 -14.57 15.46
CA ASP A 297 14.68 -13.24 15.26
C ASP A 297 16.22 -13.27 15.02
N ASP A 298 16.96 -14.09 15.76
CA ASP A 298 18.43 -14.22 15.61
C ASP A 298 18.86 -15.14 14.45
N SER A 299 17.92 -15.94 13.92
CA SER A 299 18.18 -16.96 12.88
C SER A 299 18.07 -16.41 11.45
N TRP A 300 17.63 -15.16 11.26
CA TRP A 300 17.46 -14.56 9.94
C TRP A 300 18.74 -14.46 9.12
N LYS A 301 19.92 -14.53 9.74
CA LYS A 301 21.22 -14.55 9.01
C LYS A 301 21.59 -15.92 8.43
N LYS A 302 20.94 -17.00 8.89
CA LYS A 302 21.30 -18.39 8.56
C LYS A 302 20.15 -19.20 7.95
N GLY A 303 18.93 -18.66 7.96
CA GLY A 303 17.73 -19.34 7.48
C GLY A 303 17.39 -19.05 6.02
N ASP A 304 16.31 -19.68 5.57
CA ASP A 304 15.64 -19.35 4.31
C ASP A 304 14.96 -17.98 4.46
N THR A 305 15.67 -16.93 4.02
CA THR A 305 15.24 -15.54 4.10
C THR A 305 13.90 -15.30 3.41
N SER A 306 13.67 -15.91 2.25
CA SER A 306 12.41 -15.85 1.50
C SER A 306 11.24 -16.33 2.34
N LYS A 307 11.43 -17.50 2.96
CA LYS A 307 10.42 -18.10 3.83
C LYS A 307 10.15 -17.25 5.06
N LEU A 308 11.15 -16.58 5.62
CA LEU A 308 10.99 -15.68 6.76
C LEU A 308 10.19 -14.43 6.39
N TYR A 309 10.46 -13.79 5.25
CA TYR A 309 9.66 -12.66 4.74
C TYR A 309 8.21 -13.09 4.44
N ALA A 310 8.02 -14.20 3.73
CA ALA A 310 6.70 -14.75 3.44
C ALA A 310 5.91 -15.06 4.73
N SER A 311 6.58 -15.61 5.75
CA SER A 311 5.96 -15.92 7.04
C SER A 311 5.59 -14.65 7.81
N SER A 312 6.45 -13.63 7.77
CA SER A 312 6.24 -12.33 8.39
C SER A 312 5.04 -11.61 7.79
N TRP A 313 4.97 -11.58 6.46
CA TRP A 313 3.81 -11.07 5.72
C TRP A 313 2.53 -11.83 6.09
N ALA A 314 2.56 -13.16 6.08
CA ALA A 314 1.40 -13.99 6.35
C ALA A 314 0.88 -13.81 7.79
N ALA A 315 1.78 -13.64 8.76
CA ALA A 315 1.44 -13.34 10.15
C ALA A 315 0.72 -11.99 10.27
N ILE A 316 1.25 -10.91 9.68
CA ILE A 316 0.59 -9.59 9.70
C ILE A 316 -0.74 -9.63 8.94
N TYR A 317 -0.81 -10.31 7.79
CA TYR A 317 -2.05 -10.50 7.07
C TYR A 317 -3.13 -11.18 7.93
N PHE A 318 -2.79 -12.28 8.61
CA PHE A 318 -3.71 -12.98 9.52
C PHE A 318 -4.21 -12.07 10.64
N LEU A 319 -3.30 -11.30 11.26
CA LEU A 319 -3.66 -10.38 12.33
C LEU A 319 -4.54 -9.23 11.83
N MET A 320 -4.34 -8.75 10.61
CA MET A 320 -5.15 -7.69 10.02
C MET A 320 -6.56 -8.12 9.62
N ASP A 321 -6.74 -9.40 9.27
CA ASP A 321 -7.97 -9.91 8.66
C ASP A 321 -9.16 -9.99 9.62
N THR A 322 -8.91 -10.00 10.94
CA THR A 322 -9.96 -10.14 11.96
C THR A 322 -9.91 -9.04 13.00
N GLN A 323 -11.06 -8.76 13.64
CA GLN A 323 -11.10 -7.79 14.74
C GLN A 323 -10.23 -8.23 15.92
N ALA A 324 -10.25 -9.51 16.28
CA ALA A 324 -9.41 -10.07 17.33
C ALA A 324 -7.92 -9.90 17.03
N GLY A 325 -7.52 -10.12 15.77
CA GLY A 325 -6.14 -9.92 15.33
C GLY A 325 -5.72 -8.45 15.38
N ARG A 326 -6.59 -7.53 14.96
CA ARG A 326 -6.34 -6.08 15.08
C ARG A 326 -6.28 -5.60 16.52
N SER A 327 -7.08 -6.15 17.42
CA SER A 327 -6.96 -5.90 18.86
C SER A 327 -5.63 -6.41 19.43
N LEU A 328 -5.15 -7.57 18.97
CA LEU A 328 -3.82 -8.06 19.35
C LEU A 328 -2.71 -7.15 18.80
N LEU A 329 -2.82 -6.70 17.54
CA LEU A 329 -1.87 -5.74 16.97
C LEU A 329 -1.86 -4.43 17.76
N ASN A 330 -3.03 -3.91 18.13
CA ASN A 330 -3.12 -2.73 19.00
C ASN A 330 -2.31 -2.94 20.28
N ASN A 331 -2.55 -4.05 21.00
CA ASN A 331 -1.84 -4.34 22.24
C ASN A 331 -0.32 -4.47 22.04
N ILE A 332 0.12 -5.19 21.00
CA ILE A 332 1.55 -5.36 20.68
C ILE A 332 2.17 -4.01 20.34
N MET A 333 1.58 -3.26 19.41
CA MET A 333 2.10 -1.97 18.96
C MET A 333 2.19 -0.95 20.10
N LEU A 334 1.17 -0.86 20.96
CA LEU A 334 1.21 0.04 22.12
C LEU A 334 2.26 -0.40 23.14
N ALA A 335 2.46 -1.71 23.35
CA ALA A 335 3.49 -2.21 24.26
C ALA A 335 4.92 -1.98 23.73
N GLU A 336 5.15 -2.10 22.41
CA GLU A 336 6.44 -1.71 21.80
C GLU A 336 6.72 -0.20 21.99
N GLN A 337 5.67 0.64 21.96
CA GLN A 337 5.81 2.09 22.17
C GLN A 337 6.23 2.50 23.58
N GLU A 338 5.97 1.68 24.61
CA GLU A 338 6.33 1.99 25.99
C GLU A 338 7.84 2.11 26.17
N PHE A 339 8.62 1.27 25.46
CA PHE A 339 10.08 1.24 25.56
C PHE A 339 10.72 1.18 24.18
N LEU A 340 10.87 2.35 23.53
CA LEU A 340 11.37 2.49 22.16
C LEU A 340 12.70 1.77 21.85
N CYS A 341 13.50 1.45 22.87
CA CYS A 341 14.80 0.81 22.73
C CYS A 341 14.82 -0.68 23.04
N ASN A 342 13.71 -1.21 23.54
CA ASN A 342 13.57 -2.60 23.92
C ASN A 342 12.39 -3.19 23.17
N LYS A 343 12.68 -4.08 22.22
CA LYS A 343 11.63 -4.88 21.59
C LYS A 343 11.00 -5.84 22.59
N LEU A 344 9.73 -6.17 22.42
CA LEU A 344 9.11 -7.23 23.21
C LEU A 344 9.86 -8.56 23.04
N SER A 345 10.07 -9.26 24.16
CA SER A 345 10.67 -10.59 24.13
C SER A 345 9.73 -11.63 23.53
N GLU A 346 10.29 -12.73 23.03
CA GLU A 346 9.53 -13.89 22.55
C GLU A 346 8.47 -14.33 23.57
N LYS A 347 8.84 -14.41 24.86
CA LYS A 347 7.93 -14.80 25.93
C LYS A 347 6.75 -13.83 26.08
N GLN A 348 7.00 -12.53 26.02
CA GLN A 348 5.93 -11.51 26.10
C GLN A 348 5.00 -11.62 24.91
N LEU A 349 5.54 -11.70 23.69
CA LEU A 349 4.77 -11.85 22.46
C LEU A 349 3.91 -13.10 22.48
N LYS A 350 4.48 -14.27 22.80
CA LYS A 350 3.73 -15.52 22.91
C LYS A 350 2.62 -15.43 23.95
N THR A 351 2.89 -14.83 25.11
CA THR A 351 1.87 -14.63 26.15
C THR A 351 0.70 -13.81 25.63
N MET A 352 0.96 -12.70 24.94
CA MET A 352 -0.08 -11.85 24.34
C MET A 352 -0.86 -12.60 23.25
N MET A 353 -0.15 -13.33 22.38
CA MET A 353 -0.73 -14.10 21.29
C MET A 353 -1.66 -15.21 21.80
N TYR A 354 -1.21 -16.03 22.75
CA TYR A 354 -2.02 -17.14 23.29
C TYR A 354 -3.17 -16.66 24.17
N LYS A 355 -3.04 -15.47 24.80
CA LYS A 355 -4.16 -14.82 25.49
C LYS A 355 -5.29 -14.45 24.52
N GLN A 356 -4.96 -13.91 23.34
CA GLN A 356 -5.97 -13.55 22.34
C GLN A 356 -6.45 -14.77 21.53
N PHE A 357 -5.53 -15.67 21.21
CA PHE A 357 -5.74 -16.84 20.35
C PHE A 357 -5.24 -18.12 21.04
N PRO A 358 -6.04 -18.74 21.92
CA PRO A 358 -5.64 -19.99 22.59
C PRO A 358 -5.29 -21.12 21.60
N ASN A 359 -5.87 -21.10 20.39
CA ASN A 359 -5.59 -22.06 19.33
C ASN A 359 -4.84 -21.44 18.13
N LEU A 360 -3.94 -20.47 18.39
CA LEU A 360 -3.23 -19.65 17.41
C LEU A 360 -2.80 -20.41 16.14
N ASN A 361 -2.02 -21.47 16.27
CA ASN A 361 -1.46 -22.19 15.12
C ASN A 361 -2.55 -22.83 14.25
N ARG A 362 -3.62 -23.33 14.86
CA ARG A 362 -4.75 -23.93 14.15
C ARG A 362 -5.54 -22.85 13.41
N GLU A 363 -5.85 -21.75 14.07
CA GLU A 363 -6.61 -20.64 13.49
C GLU A 363 -5.84 -19.98 12.34
N TYR A 364 -4.55 -19.73 12.54
CA TYR A 364 -3.64 -19.22 11.51
C TYR A 364 -3.61 -20.14 10.28
N SER A 365 -3.36 -21.43 10.48
CA SER A 365 -3.30 -22.41 9.40
C SER A 365 -4.64 -22.54 8.66
N GLN A 366 -5.77 -22.52 9.39
CA GLN A 366 -7.10 -22.57 8.79
C GLN A 366 -7.40 -21.30 7.98
N ARG A 367 -6.96 -20.14 8.45
CA ARG A 367 -7.18 -18.88 7.74
C ARG A 367 -6.39 -18.82 6.43
N LEU A 368 -5.15 -19.26 6.44
CA LEU A 368 -4.28 -19.27 5.25
C LEU A 368 -4.69 -20.29 4.18
N LYS A 369 -5.53 -21.28 4.52
CA LYS A 369 -6.14 -22.20 3.54
C LYS A 369 -7.31 -21.58 2.78
N LYS A 370 -7.88 -20.48 3.28
CA LYS A 370 -8.98 -19.77 2.62
C LYS A 370 -8.41 -18.78 1.60
N PRO A 371 -9.15 -18.45 0.53
CA PRO A 371 -8.76 -17.38 -0.38
C PRO A 371 -8.42 -16.08 0.37
N LEU A 372 -7.33 -15.45 -0.03
CA LEU A 372 -6.92 -14.16 0.52
C LEU A 372 -7.64 -13.06 -0.26
N LYS A 373 -8.14 -12.07 0.47
CA LYS A 373 -8.87 -10.91 -0.04
C LYS A 373 -8.17 -9.62 0.34
N ALA A 374 -8.46 -8.56 -0.40
CA ALA A 374 -8.05 -7.22 -0.03
C ALA A 374 -8.64 -6.83 1.34
N HIS A 375 -7.84 -6.15 2.16
CA HIS A 375 -8.32 -5.50 3.37
C HIS A 375 -8.70 -4.07 3.03
N ILE A 376 -9.90 -3.67 3.46
CA ILE A 376 -10.48 -2.36 3.23
C ILE A 376 -10.62 -1.68 4.59
N PHE A 377 -10.12 -0.45 4.66
CA PHE A 377 -9.99 0.36 5.87
C PHE A 377 -10.65 1.73 5.68
#